data_AF-A0A376MRV2-F1
#
_entry.id   AF-A0A376MRV2-F1
#
_cell.length_a   1.000
_cell.length_b   1.000
_cell.length_c   1.000
_cell.angle_alpha   90.00
_cell.angle_beta   90.00
_cell.angle_gamma   90.00
#
_symmetry.space_group_name_H-M   'P 1'
#
loop_
_entity.id
_entity.type
_entity.pdbx_description
1 polymer ?
#
loop_
_entity_poly.entity_id
_entity_poly.type
_entity_poly.pdbx_seq_one_letter_code
_entity_poly.pdbx_strand_id
1 'polypeptide(L)'
;MGWDAFHLAEVLLTQPIMVVVGDRVGAFGAYRDGCEIIGRAASKHKELVVVEGYSHYDLYDKPEPVKQALEKLIPFYKTHL
;
A
#
# COMPACT_ATOMS: atom_id res chain seq x y z
N MET A 1 -7.14 -6.15 25.68
CA MET A 1 -5.94 -5.61 24.99
C MET A 1 -6.20 -5.73 23.50
N GLY A 2 -6.08 -4.63 22.76
CA GLY A 2 -6.28 -4.62 21.30
C GLY A 2 -4.93 -4.63 20.57
N TRP A 3 -4.92 -5.13 19.33
CA TRP A 3 -3.75 -5.11 18.45
C TRP A 3 -3.97 -4.06 17.35
N ASP A 4 -2.93 -3.29 17.04
CA ASP A 4 -2.88 -2.28 15.96
C ASP A 4 -1.54 -2.40 15.23
N ALA A 5 -1.56 -2.84 13.97
CA ALA A 5 -0.36 -2.93 13.13
C ALA A 5 0.32 -1.57 12.89
N PHE A 6 -0.43 -0.48 13.01
CA PHE A 6 0.02 0.87 12.67
C PHE A 6 0.33 1.70 13.92
N HIS A 7 0.38 1.08 15.10
CA HIS A 7 0.68 1.77 16.35
C HIS A 7 1.96 2.61 16.22
N LEU A 8 1.86 3.92 16.49
CA LEU A 8 2.93 4.92 16.40
C LEU A 8 3.47 5.20 14.97
N ALA A 9 2.76 4.81 13.91
CA ALA A 9 3.17 5.11 12.53
C ALA A 9 3.34 6.61 12.27
N GLU A 10 2.59 7.46 12.99
CA GLU A 10 2.66 8.93 12.95
C GLU A 10 3.98 9.50 13.47
N VAL A 11 4.76 8.69 14.20
CA VAL A 11 6.03 9.10 14.80
C VAL A 11 7.20 8.30 14.23
N LEU A 12 7.02 6.99 14.08
CA LEU A 12 8.14 6.06 13.83
C LEU A 12 8.28 5.63 12.37
N LEU A 13 7.19 5.59 11.60
CA LEU A 13 7.23 5.15 10.20
C LEU A 13 7.63 6.31 9.28
N THR A 14 8.94 6.61 9.29
CA THR A 14 9.56 7.74 8.59
C THR A 14 10.20 7.35 7.25
N GLN A 15 10.41 6.05 7.03
CA GLN A 15 10.99 5.48 5.83
C GLN A 15 10.09 5.76 4.61
N PRO A 16 10.66 5.87 3.39
CA PRO A 16 9.85 5.89 2.17
C PRO A 16 8.90 4.70 2.15
N ILE A 17 7.62 4.96 1.87
CA ILE A 17 6.58 3.93 1.82
C ILE A 17 5.74 4.05 0.55
N MET A 18 5.52 2.93 -0.13
CA MET A 18 4.52 2.80 -1.20
C MET A 18 3.54 1.71 -0.80
N VAL A 19 2.25 2.00 -0.89
CA VAL A 19 1.17 1.04 -0.65
C VAL A 19 0.41 0.83 -1.94
N VAL A 20 0.24 -0.42 -2.35
CA VAL A 20 -0.53 -0.80 -3.55
C VAL A 20 -1.82 -1.48 -3.13
N VAL A 21 -2.96 -0.98 -3.60
CA VAL A 21 -4.29 -1.54 -3.34
C VAL A 21 -5.10 -1.65 -4.62
N GLY A 22 -6.04 -2.59 -4.68
CA GLY A 22 -7.06 -2.65 -5.73
C GLY A 22 -8.33 -1.90 -5.32
N ASP A 23 -9.01 -1.24 -6.26
CA ASP A 23 -10.20 -0.42 -5.99
C ASP A 23 -11.51 -1.22 -5.83
N ARG A 24 -11.53 -2.51 -6.22
CA ARG A 24 -12.67 -3.40 -5.95
C ARG A 24 -12.62 -3.83 -4.50
N VAL A 25 -13.24 -3.02 -3.66
CA VAL A 25 -13.27 -3.19 -2.20
C VAL A 25 -13.93 -4.53 -1.82
N GLY A 26 -13.17 -5.36 -1.10
CA GLY A 26 -13.65 -6.60 -0.48
C GLY A 26 -13.94 -6.43 1.02
N ALA A 27 -14.32 -7.53 1.68
CA ALA A 27 -14.72 -7.52 3.09
C ALA A 27 -13.55 -7.35 4.10
N PHE A 28 -12.31 -7.55 3.67
CA PHE A 28 -11.14 -7.61 4.57
C PHE A 28 -10.51 -6.25 4.90
N GLY A 29 -11.09 -5.14 4.43
CA GLY A 29 -10.61 -3.80 4.79
C GLY A 29 -9.30 -3.35 4.11
N ALA A 30 -8.68 -4.19 3.26
CA ALA A 30 -7.37 -3.90 2.64
C ALA A 30 -7.26 -2.51 1.98
N TYR A 31 -8.31 -2.06 1.28
CA TYR A 31 -8.33 -0.71 0.69
C TYR A 31 -8.30 0.37 1.77
N ARG A 32 -9.16 0.26 2.78
CA ARG A 32 -9.23 1.19 3.91
C ARG A 32 -7.91 1.22 4.67
N ASP A 33 -7.36 0.05 4.99
CA ASP A 33 -6.13 -0.07 5.76
C ASP A 33 -4.93 0.51 4.98
N GLY A 34 -4.92 0.34 3.66
CA GLY A 34 -3.93 0.97 2.78
C GLY A 34 -4.02 2.50 2.76
N CYS A 35 -5.24 3.07 2.75
CA CYS A 35 -5.43 4.51 2.92
C CYS A 35 -5.02 4.97 4.34
N GLU A 36 -5.36 4.20 5.36
CA GLU A 36 -5.09 4.53 6.77
C GLU A 36 -3.58 4.65 7.02
N ILE A 37 -2.79 3.65 6.63
CA ILE A 37 -1.34 3.69 6.88
C ILE A 37 -0.65 4.83 6.11
N ILE A 38 -1.11 5.16 4.91
CA ILE A 38 -0.59 6.33 4.16
C ILE A 38 -0.96 7.64 4.87
N GLY A 39 -2.17 7.73 5.42
CA GLY A 39 -2.59 8.86 6.25
C GLY A 39 -1.73 9.01 7.50
N ARG A 40 -1.49 7.90 8.22
CA ARG A 40 -0.79 7.85 9.51
C ARG A 40 0.72 7.97 9.38
N ALA A 41 1.36 7.41 8.36
CA ALA A 41 2.83 7.36 8.28
C ALA A 41 3.48 8.76 8.35
N ALA A 42 4.47 8.90 9.24
CA ALA A 42 5.30 10.09 9.41
C ALA A 42 6.19 10.41 8.20
N SER A 43 6.33 9.44 7.29
CA SER A 43 7.17 9.51 6.09
C SER A 43 6.90 10.76 5.25
N LYS A 44 7.99 11.36 4.76
CA LYS A 44 7.95 12.46 3.77
C LYS A 44 7.82 11.97 2.33
N HIS A 45 8.08 10.68 2.10
CA HIS A 45 8.01 10.04 0.79
C HIS A 45 6.99 8.91 0.87
N LYS A 46 5.73 9.24 0.63
CA LYS A 46 4.63 8.29 0.71
C LYS A 46 3.74 8.33 -0.51
N GLU A 47 3.44 7.17 -1.08
CA GLU A 47 2.61 7.02 -2.27
C GLU A 47 1.56 5.92 -2.07
N LEU A 48 0.31 6.23 -2.39
CA LEU A 48 -0.76 5.23 -2.51
C LEU A 48 -0.99 4.98 -4.00
N VAL A 49 -0.76 3.74 -4.45
CA VAL A 49 -1.03 3.29 -5.80
C VAL A 49 -2.33 2.50 -5.78
N VAL A 50 -3.33 2.99 -6.51
CA VAL A 50 -4.61 2.29 -6.69
C VAL A 50 -4.60 1.63 -8.06
N VAL A 51 -4.77 0.29 -8.09
CA VAL A 51 -4.89 -0.50 -9.31
C VAL A 51 -6.37 -0.65 -9.63
N GLU A 52 -6.84 0.17 -10.56
CA GLU A 52 -8.25 0.30 -10.92
C GLU A 52 -8.80 -0.97 -11.58
N GLY A 53 -10.03 -1.37 -11.23
CA GLY A 53 -10.71 -2.53 -11.76
C GLY A 53 -10.32 -3.87 -11.12
N TYR A 54 -9.48 -3.90 -10.09
CA TYR A 54 -8.98 -5.13 -9.47
C TYR A 54 -9.25 -5.19 -7.97
N SER A 55 -9.41 -6.41 -7.46
CA SER A 55 -9.61 -6.69 -6.04
C SER A 55 -8.28 -6.97 -5.33
N HIS A 56 -8.33 -7.04 -4.00
CA HIS A 56 -7.20 -7.45 -3.16
C HIS A 56 -6.60 -8.80 -3.60
N TYR A 57 -7.43 -9.78 -3.95
CA TYR A 57 -6.96 -11.10 -4.35
C TYR A 57 -6.36 -11.12 -5.75
N ASP A 58 -6.83 -10.26 -6.65
CA ASP A 58 -6.28 -10.18 -8.01
C ASP A 58 -4.80 -9.75 -8.01
N LEU A 59 -4.38 -8.96 -7.01
CA LEU A 59 -2.99 -8.54 -6.82
C LEU A 59 -2.05 -9.68 -6.40
N TYR A 60 -2.58 -10.87 -6.07
CA TYR A 60 -1.76 -11.98 -5.60
C TYR A 60 -1.13 -12.74 -6.78
N ASP A 61 -1.87 -12.89 -7.89
CA ASP A 61 -1.49 -13.81 -8.96
C ASP A 61 -1.90 -13.39 -10.38
N LYS A 62 -2.81 -12.42 -10.57
CA LYS A 62 -3.21 -12.03 -11.92
C LYS A 62 -2.08 -11.25 -12.59
N PRO A 63 -1.60 -11.69 -13.78
CA PRO A 63 -0.42 -11.08 -14.39
C PRO A 63 -0.52 -9.59 -14.63
N GLU A 64 -1.70 -9.10 -15.03
CA GLU A 64 -1.93 -7.70 -15.37
C GLU A 64 -1.85 -6.74 -14.16
N PRO A 65 -2.63 -6.90 -13.08
CA PRO A 65 -2.53 -6.03 -11.91
C PRO A 65 -1.20 -6.19 -11.17
N VAL A 66 -0.60 -7.39 -11.16
CA VAL A 66 0.75 -7.62 -10.61
C VAL A 66 1.78 -6.82 -11.40
N LYS A 67 1.69 -6.82 -12.74
CA LYS A 67 2.57 -6.01 -13.59
C LYS A 67 2.44 -4.52 -13.27
N GLN A 68 1.21 -4.00 -13.17
CA GLN A 68 0.97 -2.59 -12.82
C GLN A 68 1.57 -2.22 -11.46
N ALA A 69 1.44 -3.10 -10.46
CA ALA A 69 2.06 -2.92 -9.16
C ALA A 69 3.59 -2.87 -9.25
N LEU A 70 4.21 -3.81 -9.97
CA LEU A 70 5.67 -3.90 -10.12
C LEU A 70 6.25 -2.73 -10.92
N GLU A 71 5.53 -2.20 -11.91
CA GLU A 71 5.93 -1.00 -12.66
C GLU A 71 6.09 0.23 -11.76
N LYS A 72 5.41 0.27 -10.61
CA LYS A 72 5.57 1.31 -9.58
C LYS A 72 6.61 0.94 -8.53
N LEU A 73 6.56 -0.29 -8.03
CA LEU A 73 7.44 -0.74 -6.95
C LEU A 73 8.92 -0.78 -7.37
N ILE A 74 9.23 -1.25 -8.58
CA ILE A 74 10.63 -1.40 -9.03
C ILE A 74 11.35 -0.04 -9.09
N PRO A 75 10.84 1.02 -9.75
CA PRO A 75 11.47 2.34 -9.72
C PRO A 75 11.52 2.95 -8.32
N PHE A 76 10.47 2.77 -7.52
CA PHE A 76 10.42 3.27 -6.14
C PHE A 76 11.58 2.71 -5.31
N TYR A 77 11.78 1.39 -5.33
CA TYR A 77 12.90 0.78 -4.62
C TYR A 77 14.26 1.19 -5.17
N LYS A 78 14.43 1.29 -6.49
CA LYS A 78 15.68 1.80 -7.08
C LYS A 78 16.03 3.25 -6.66
N THR A 79 15.04 4.02 -6.21
CA THR A 79 15.23 5.40 -5.76
C THR A 79 15.55 5.50 -4.28
N HIS A 80 15.07 4.53 -3.48
CA HIS A 80 15.05 4.62 -2.01
C HIS A 80 15.86 3.53 -1.29
N LEU A 81 16.47 2.59 -2.02
CA LEU A 81 17.41 1.56 -1.53
C LEU A 81 18.73 1.63 -2.31
#